data_AF-A0A9D6XI00-F1
#
_entry.id   AF-A0A9D6XI00-F1
#
_cell.length_a   1.000
_cell.length_b   1.000
_cell.length_c   1.000
_cell.angle_alpha   90.00
_cell.angle_beta   90.00
_cell.angle_gamma   90.00
#
_symmetry.space_group_name_H-M   'P 1'
#
loop_
_entity.id
_entity.type
_entity.pdbx_description
1 polymer ?
#
loop_
_entity_poly.entity_id
_entity_poly.type
_entity_poly.pdbx_seq_one_letter_code
_entity_poly.pdbx_strand_id
1 'polypeptide(L)'
;MFAVDSSTAVSAATPSLAKAVEVSVADEMFAAFIKSSGAEVIREHGVMSGEVVGLEVCRVVPGESGDSRIEIGVGVHDRETFQLVHGQTATIESLRRVVTEVAARRVVGAQVHPLNQLARERILRHVVCQSPNLVGAQSLSSAQPPSRRRNLKEIVPCVASGISQTGQKVVVIFSVGIDPDVVAFGADAREQINSNAELVFACPTRDIVPAVTRLAEMLNKPARFVGVDILGAQAQPQV
;
A
#
# COMPACT_ATOMS: atom_id res chain seq x y z
N MET A 1 -46.11 -4.55 2.21
CA MET A 1 -46.13 -3.16 2.69
C MET A 1 -45.18 -3.12 3.88
N PHE A 2 -43.96 -2.62 3.69
CA PHE A 2 -42.98 -2.49 4.78
C PHE A 2 -43.17 -1.10 5.41
N ALA A 3 -43.63 -1.05 6.66
CA ALA A 3 -43.66 0.17 7.43
C ALA A 3 -42.30 0.32 8.12
N VAL A 4 -41.56 1.38 7.79
CA VAL A 4 -40.35 1.78 8.51
C VAL A 4 -40.78 2.83 9.54
N ASP A 5 -40.69 2.47 10.81
CA ASP A 5 -40.89 3.40 11.92
C ASP A 5 -39.68 4.33 12.02
N SER A 6 -39.89 5.62 11.77
CA SER A 6 -38.86 6.65 11.62
C SER A 6 -38.49 7.36 12.93
N SER A 7 -38.55 6.67 14.07
CA SER A 7 -38.43 7.32 15.39
C SER A 7 -37.26 6.87 16.27
N THR A 8 -36.34 6.04 15.79
CA THR A 8 -35.09 5.78 16.52
C THR A 8 -34.02 6.77 16.10
N ALA A 9 -33.67 7.69 17.01
CA ALA A 9 -32.45 8.46 16.91
C ALA A 9 -31.26 7.49 16.93
N VAL A 10 -30.77 7.11 15.76
CA VAL A 10 -29.54 6.35 15.61
C VAL A 10 -28.41 7.31 15.94
N SER A 11 -27.87 7.20 17.16
CA SER A 11 -26.60 7.87 17.47
C SER A 11 -25.53 7.20 16.63
N ALA A 12 -24.88 7.97 15.74
CA ALA A 12 -23.71 7.48 15.05
C ALA A 12 -22.68 7.09 16.12
N ALA A 13 -22.30 5.81 16.17
CA ALA A 13 -21.21 5.38 17.02
C ALA A 13 -19.97 6.18 16.59
N THR A 14 -19.30 6.86 17.52
CA THR A 14 -18.03 7.52 17.23
C THR A 14 -17.02 6.41 16.93
N PRO A 15 -16.55 6.25 15.68
CA PRO A 15 -15.52 5.27 15.41
C PRO A 15 -14.25 5.70 16.15
N SER A 16 -13.68 4.79 16.93
CA SER A 16 -12.38 5.03 17.54
C SER A 16 -11.30 4.72 16.52
N LEU A 17 -10.46 5.70 16.24
CA LEU A 17 -9.27 5.47 15.42
C LEU A 17 -8.35 4.50 16.16
N ALA A 18 -7.94 3.42 15.49
CA ALA A 18 -6.91 2.54 16.04
C ALA A 18 -5.63 3.35 16.27
N LYS A 19 -5.06 3.24 17.46
CA LYS A 19 -3.81 3.94 17.78
C LYS A 19 -2.71 3.45 16.84
N ALA A 20 -1.99 4.38 16.21
CA ALA A 20 -0.83 4.04 15.42
C ALA A 20 0.21 3.33 16.29
N VAL A 21 0.62 2.13 15.85
CA VAL A 21 1.74 1.40 16.46
C VAL A 21 2.99 1.80 15.71
N GLU A 22 3.93 2.43 16.41
CA GLU A 22 5.22 2.81 15.84
C GLU A 22 6.16 1.61 15.76
N VAL A 23 7.08 1.66 14.80
CA VAL A 23 8.15 0.68 14.67
C VAL A 23 9.12 0.86 15.83
N SER A 24 9.60 -0.24 16.42
CA SER A 24 10.49 -0.16 17.58
C SER A 24 11.88 0.39 17.20
N VAL A 25 12.59 0.98 18.16
CA VAL A 25 13.96 1.47 17.94
C VAL A 25 14.90 0.35 17.49
N ALA A 26 14.69 -0.86 18.02
CA ALA A 26 15.45 -2.05 17.62
C ALA A 26 15.22 -2.41 16.15
N ASP A 27 13.97 -2.35 15.68
CA ASP A 27 13.64 -2.60 14.28
C ASP A 27 14.20 -1.51 13.35
N GLU A 28 14.21 -0.25 13.79
CA GLU A 28 14.79 0.87 13.03
C GLU A 28 16.28 0.70 12.71
N MET A 29 17.02 -0.08 13.50
CA MET A 29 18.42 -0.39 13.21
C MET A 29 18.61 -1.13 11.87
N PHE A 30 17.57 -1.79 11.36
CA PHE A 30 17.60 -2.50 10.07
C PHE A 30 17.32 -1.62 8.85
N ALA A 31 16.88 -0.38 9.02
CA ALA A 31 16.52 0.49 7.90
C ALA A 31 17.69 0.69 6.92
N ALA A 32 18.91 0.90 7.43
CA ALA A 32 20.10 1.06 6.61
C ALA A 32 20.46 -0.23 5.86
N PHE A 33 20.32 -1.39 6.52
CA PHE A 33 20.55 -2.70 5.91
C PHE A 33 19.59 -2.92 4.74
N ILE A 34 18.29 -2.74 4.95
CA ILE A 34 17.26 -2.90 3.91
C ILE A 34 17.54 -1.94 2.74
N LYS A 35 17.80 -0.66 3.03
CA LYS A 35 18.11 0.33 1.99
C LYS A 35 19.35 -0.03 1.18
N SER A 36 20.40 -0.54 1.83
CA SER A 36 21.66 -0.95 1.17
C SER A 36 21.52 -2.18 0.27
N SER A 37 20.38 -2.88 0.33
CA SER A 37 20.03 -3.98 -0.57
C SER A 37 19.38 -3.53 -1.87
N GLY A 38 18.93 -2.27 -1.94
CA GLY A 38 18.13 -1.74 -3.04
C GLY A 38 16.61 -1.79 -2.81
N ALA A 39 16.15 -2.32 -1.68
CA ALA A 39 14.73 -2.29 -1.30
C ALA A 39 14.31 -0.94 -0.69
N GLU A 40 13.05 -0.57 -0.90
CA GLU A 40 12.39 0.58 -0.26
C GLU A 40 11.98 0.20 1.17
N VAL A 41 12.30 1.03 2.16
CA VAL A 41 11.95 0.77 3.56
C VAL A 41 10.53 1.27 3.85
N ILE A 42 9.64 0.36 4.22
CA ILE A 42 8.24 0.64 4.51
C ILE A 42 7.94 0.38 5.99
N ARG A 43 7.11 1.24 6.58
CA ARG A 43 6.73 1.21 7.99
C ARG A 43 5.21 1.23 8.10
N GLU A 44 4.64 0.10 8.47
CA GLU A 44 3.19 -0.05 8.56
C GLU A 44 2.83 -0.92 9.77
N HIS A 45 1.98 -0.39 10.65
CA HIS A 45 1.39 -1.09 11.79
C HIS A 45 2.43 -1.70 12.73
N GLY A 46 3.45 -0.92 13.09
CA GLY A 46 4.57 -1.35 13.94
C GLY A 46 5.54 -2.32 13.27
N VAL A 47 5.41 -2.57 11.97
CA VAL A 47 6.29 -3.47 11.22
C VAL A 47 7.14 -2.68 10.23
N MET A 48 8.45 -2.96 10.24
CA MET A 48 9.36 -2.55 9.18
C MET A 48 9.50 -3.66 8.12
N SER A 49 9.39 -3.29 6.86
CA SER A 49 9.58 -4.19 5.72
C SER A 49 10.42 -3.55 4.62
N GLY A 50 10.95 -4.38 3.73
CA GLY A 50 11.60 -3.97 2.48
C GLY A 50 10.69 -4.31 1.31
N GLU A 51 10.41 -3.32 0.46
CA GLU A 51 9.62 -3.49 -0.76
C GLU A 51 10.44 -3.32 -2.04
N VAL A 52 10.07 -4.06 -3.08
CA VAL A 52 10.56 -3.90 -4.44
C VAL A 52 9.36 -3.67 -5.35
N VAL A 53 9.24 -2.44 -5.88
CA VAL A 53 8.10 -2.02 -6.71
C VAL A 53 6.77 -2.39 -6.04
N GLY A 54 6.65 -2.10 -4.74
CA GLY A 54 5.44 -2.39 -3.97
C GLY A 54 5.28 -3.83 -3.44
N LEU A 55 6.22 -4.74 -3.69
CA LEU A 55 6.17 -6.12 -3.18
C LEU A 55 7.12 -6.30 -1.99
N GLU A 56 6.59 -6.73 -0.86
CA GLU A 56 7.40 -7.10 0.31
C GLU A 56 8.33 -8.27 -0.03
N VAL A 57 9.64 -8.05 0.12
CA VAL A 57 10.70 -9.05 -0.07
C VAL A 57 11.45 -9.37 1.21
N CYS A 58 11.28 -8.56 2.25
CA CYS A 58 11.78 -8.87 3.58
C CYS A 58 10.96 -8.15 4.65
N ARG A 59 11.01 -8.67 5.87
CA ARG A 59 10.29 -8.14 7.03
C ARG A 59 11.16 -8.26 8.28
N VAL A 60 11.17 -7.21 9.11
CA VAL A 60 11.73 -7.28 10.45
C VAL A 60 10.71 -7.94 11.38
N VAL A 61 11.13 -8.96 12.10
CA VAL A 61 10.32 -9.72 13.05
C VAL A 61 11.05 -9.82 14.39
N PRO A 62 10.34 -10.02 15.51
CA PRO A 62 10.96 -10.38 16.77
C PRO A 62 11.76 -11.68 16.64
N GLY A 63 12.99 -11.67 17.13
CA GLY A 63 13.84 -12.83 17.34
C GLY A 63 13.49 -13.59 18.62
N GLU A 64 14.08 -14.77 18.76
CA GLU A 64 13.78 -15.69 19.88
C GLU A 64 14.29 -15.18 21.23
N SER A 65 15.28 -14.29 21.23
CA SER A 65 15.92 -13.75 22.44
C SER A 65 15.47 -12.30 22.76
N GLY A 66 14.39 -11.83 22.15
CA GLY A 66 13.90 -10.46 22.29
C GLY A 66 14.68 -9.41 21.48
N ASP A 67 15.63 -9.85 20.66
CA ASP A 67 16.25 -9.09 19.58
C ASP A 67 15.31 -9.02 18.36
N SER A 68 15.69 -8.24 17.34
CA SER A 68 14.96 -8.19 16.07
C SER A 68 15.79 -8.86 14.98
N ARG A 69 15.14 -9.55 14.04
CA ARG A 69 15.79 -10.20 12.89
C ARG A 69 15.07 -9.89 11.58
N ILE A 70 15.76 -10.03 10.47
CA ILE A 70 15.15 -9.93 9.13
C ILE A 70 14.81 -11.32 8.62
N GLU A 71 13.59 -11.49 8.14
CA GLU A 71 13.19 -12.63 7.32
C GLU A 71 13.13 -12.20 5.84
N ILE A 72 13.78 -12.95 4.96
CA ILE A 72 13.86 -12.67 3.52
C ILE A 72 12.92 -13.63 2.77
N GLY A 73 12.10 -13.10 1.87
CA GLY A 73 11.16 -13.87 1.04
C GLY A 73 9.84 -13.13 0.79
N VAL A 74 9.17 -13.52 -0.29
CA VAL A 74 7.87 -13.00 -0.74
C VAL A 74 6.73 -13.78 -0.06
N GLY A 75 6.22 -13.23 1.04
CA GLY A 75 5.15 -13.86 1.83
C GLY A 75 5.65 -14.94 2.79
N VAL A 76 4.75 -15.45 3.63
CA VAL A 76 5.11 -16.29 4.79
C VAL A 76 5.83 -17.57 4.38
N HIS A 77 5.26 -18.35 3.44
CA HIS A 77 5.83 -19.65 3.06
C HIS A 77 7.20 -19.51 2.37
N ASP A 78 7.41 -18.44 1.60
CA ASP A 78 8.70 -18.18 0.96
C ASP A 78 9.77 -17.84 2.01
N ARG A 79 9.42 -17.04 3.03
CA ARG A 79 10.31 -16.72 4.14
C ARG A 79 10.68 -17.95 4.98
N GLU A 80 9.71 -18.80 5.27
CA GLU A 80 9.95 -20.09 5.96
C GLU A 80 10.89 -20.97 5.14
N THR A 81 10.66 -21.09 3.84
CA THR A 81 11.52 -21.86 2.93
C THR A 81 12.92 -21.28 2.85
N PHE A 82 13.04 -19.95 2.78
CA PHE A 82 14.32 -19.26 2.75
C PHE A 82 15.15 -19.57 3.99
N GLN A 83 14.53 -19.53 5.18
CA GLN A 83 15.18 -19.85 6.45
C GLN A 83 15.64 -21.32 6.53
N LEU A 84 14.86 -22.26 6.00
CA LEU A 84 15.26 -23.67 5.97
C LEU A 84 16.50 -23.90 5.10
N VAL A 85 16.66 -23.13 4.02
CA VAL A 85 17.79 -23.27 3.07
C VAL A 85 19.03 -22.49 3.51
N HIS A 86 18.86 -21.29 4.07
CA HIS A 86 19.96 -20.36 4.34
C HIS A 86 20.23 -20.11 5.84
N GLY A 87 19.43 -20.69 6.73
CA GLY A 87 19.47 -20.43 8.17
C GLY A 87 18.76 -19.14 8.58
N GLN A 88 18.84 -18.80 9.87
CA GLN A 88 18.13 -17.64 10.44
C GLN A 88 18.86 -16.30 10.25
N THR A 89 20.14 -16.31 9.85
CA THR A 89 20.94 -15.09 9.68
C THR A 89 20.73 -14.50 8.29
N ALA A 90 20.02 -13.37 8.22
CA ALA A 90 19.89 -12.60 6.99
C ALA A 90 21.24 -11.95 6.60
N THR A 91 21.72 -12.24 5.38
CA THR A 91 22.88 -11.56 4.79
C THR A 91 22.44 -10.54 3.76
N ILE A 92 23.25 -9.49 3.58
CA ILE A 92 22.92 -8.43 2.62
C ILE A 92 22.98 -8.94 1.18
N GLU A 93 23.89 -9.86 0.88
CA GLU A 93 24.02 -10.52 -0.42
C GLU A 93 22.77 -11.33 -0.77
N SER A 94 22.22 -12.07 0.20
CA SER A 94 20.98 -12.82 0.03
C SER A 94 19.80 -11.89 -0.29
N LEU A 95 19.66 -10.78 0.46
CA LEU A 95 18.59 -9.83 0.20
C LEU A 95 18.74 -9.15 -1.17
N ARG A 96 19.97 -8.75 -1.57
CA ARG A 96 20.25 -8.18 -2.89
C ARG A 96 19.87 -9.11 -4.03
N ARG A 97 20.10 -10.42 -3.88
CA ARG A 97 19.69 -11.43 -4.89
C ARG A 97 18.18 -11.43 -5.07
N VAL A 98 17.42 -11.52 -3.97
CA VAL A 98 15.96 -11.48 -4.00
C VAL A 98 15.45 -10.16 -4.58
N VAL A 99 16.05 -9.03 -4.19
CA VAL A 99 15.69 -7.71 -4.73
C VAL A 99 15.85 -7.67 -6.26
N THR A 100 17.02 -8.09 -6.76
CA THR A 100 17.32 -8.12 -8.19
C THR A 100 16.32 -9.00 -8.95
N GLU A 101 16.06 -10.18 -8.40
CA GLU A 101 15.15 -11.17 -8.96
C GLU A 101 13.70 -10.69 -9.03
N VAL A 102 13.22 -10.00 -8.00
CA VAL A 102 11.86 -9.46 -7.95
C VAL A 102 11.74 -8.24 -8.88
N ALA A 103 12.73 -7.34 -8.87
CA ALA A 103 12.76 -6.15 -9.70
C ALA A 103 12.67 -6.50 -11.19
N ALA A 104 13.42 -7.51 -11.64
CA ALA A 104 13.41 -7.98 -13.02
C ALA A 104 12.02 -8.45 -13.52
N ARG A 105 11.15 -8.88 -12.61
CA ARG A 105 9.81 -9.42 -12.93
C ARG A 105 8.71 -8.37 -12.78
N ARG A 106 8.93 -7.32 -11.99
CA ARG A 106 7.96 -6.24 -11.71
C ARG A 106 8.17 -5.00 -12.58
N VAL A 107 8.44 -5.23 -13.86
CA VAL A 107 8.57 -4.16 -14.88
C VAL A 107 7.20 -3.93 -15.54
N VAL A 108 6.83 -2.66 -15.72
CA VAL A 108 5.60 -2.29 -16.43
C VAL A 108 5.67 -2.80 -17.87
N GLY A 109 4.63 -3.51 -18.31
CA GLY A 109 4.57 -4.12 -19.65
C GLY A 109 5.38 -5.41 -19.81
N ALA A 110 5.94 -5.97 -18.73
CA ALA A 110 6.56 -7.29 -18.75
C ALA A 110 5.54 -8.39 -19.08
N GLN A 111 6.06 -9.55 -19.52
CA GLN A 111 5.25 -10.76 -19.62
C GLN A 111 4.59 -11.09 -18.27
N VAL A 112 3.41 -11.71 -18.34
CA VAL A 112 2.65 -12.10 -17.14
C VAL A 112 3.50 -13.04 -16.27
N HIS A 113 3.68 -12.66 -15.01
CA HIS A 113 4.45 -13.44 -14.04
C HIS A 113 3.76 -13.38 -12.68
N PRO A 114 3.71 -14.44 -11.86
CA PRO A 114 3.06 -14.40 -10.54
C PRO A 114 3.48 -13.19 -9.69
N LEU A 115 4.79 -12.91 -9.61
CA LEU A 115 5.32 -11.75 -8.89
C LEU A 115 4.84 -10.39 -9.40
N ASN A 116 4.39 -10.21 -10.65
CA ASN A 116 3.85 -8.94 -11.12
C ASN A 116 2.31 -8.83 -11.04
N GLN A 117 1.65 -9.92 -10.64
CA GLN A 117 0.20 -9.93 -10.38
C GLN A 117 -0.15 -9.71 -8.91
N LEU A 118 0.84 -9.76 -8.01
CA LEU A 118 0.67 -9.56 -6.57
C LEU A 118 0.80 -8.10 -6.18
N ALA A 119 -0.03 -7.65 -5.23
CA ALA A 119 0.00 -6.30 -4.66
C ALA A 119 0.04 -5.19 -5.73
N ARG A 120 -0.86 -5.26 -6.72
CA ARG A 120 -0.88 -4.35 -7.88
C ARG A 120 -1.17 -2.91 -7.48
N GLU A 121 -1.96 -2.71 -6.45
CA GLU A 121 -2.19 -1.42 -5.82
C GLU A 121 -0.90 -0.79 -5.25
N ARG A 122 0.04 -1.61 -4.76
CA ARG A 122 1.36 -1.10 -4.33
C ARG A 122 2.30 -0.81 -5.49
N ILE A 123 2.12 -1.44 -6.66
CA ILE A 123 2.80 -1.01 -7.90
C ILE A 123 2.34 0.41 -8.25
N LEU A 124 1.02 0.66 -8.22
CA LEU A 124 0.46 2.01 -8.45
C LEU A 124 1.07 3.01 -7.48
N ARG A 125 1.08 2.71 -6.18
CA ARG A 125 1.70 3.58 -5.17
C ARG A 125 3.15 3.86 -5.49
N HIS A 126 3.96 2.83 -5.76
CA HIS A 126 5.38 2.99 -6.04
C HIS A 126 5.63 3.93 -7.22
N VAL A 127 4.94 3.71 -8.34
CA VAL A 127 5.11 4.54 -9.54
C VAL A 127 4.60 5.97 -9.32
N VAL A 128 3.47 6.15 -8.66
CA VAL A 128 2.92 7.49 -8.38
C VAL A 128 3.75 8.25 -7.34
N CYS A 129 4.37 7.58 -6.37
CA CYS A 129 5.34 8.22 -5.47
C CYS A 129 6.59 8.73 -6.23
N GLN A 130 6.99 8.05 -7.31
CA GLN A 130 8.07 8.50 -8.19
C GLN A 130 7.62 9.58 -9.19
N SER A 131 6.33 9.65 -9.51
CA SER A 131 5.74 10.67 -10.39
C SER A 131 4.46 11.28 -9.77
N PRO A 132 4.59 12.10 -8.71
CA PRO A 132 3.44 12.59 -7.93
C PRO A 132 2.45 13.44 -8.74
N ASN A 133 2.93 14.05 -9.82
CA ASN A 133 2.12 14.87 -10.72
C ASN A 133 0.97 14.09 -11.38
N LEU A 134 1.07 12.76 -11.50
CA LEU A 134 0.01 11.89 -12.03
C LEU A 134 -1.32 12.03 -11.26
N VAL A 135 -1.25 12.40 -9.98
CA VAL A 135 -2.43 12.61 -9.12
C VAL A 135 -2.61 14.05 -8.67
N GLY A 136 -1.86 14.99 -9.26
CA GLY A 136 -1.86 16.40 -8.87
C GLY A 136 -1.07 16.71 -7.60
N ALA A 137 -0.14 15.83 -7.22
CA ALA A 137 0.77 16.04 -6.10
C ALA A 137 2.13 16.61 -6.55
N GLN A 138 2.79 17.34 -5.66
CA GLN A 138 4.18 17.79 -5.80
C GLN A 138 5.14 16.75 -5.21
N SER A 139 4.78 16.18 -4.07
CA SER A 139 5.56 15.14 -3.38
C SER A 139 4.62 14.12 -2.75
N LEU A 140 5.06 12.87 -2.71
CA LEU A 140 4.37 11.76 -2.07
C LEU A 140 5.37 10.80 -1.45
N SER A 141 5.00 10.22 -0.33
CA SER A 141 5.68 9.09 0.29
C SER A 141 4.65 8.08 0.79
N SER A 142 5.02 6.81 0.84
CA SER A 142 4.18 5.76 1.42
C SER A 142 3.72 6.15 2.83
N ALA A 143 2.46 5.88 3.14
CA ALA A 143 1.89 6.09 4.46
C ALA A 143 1.17 4.83 4.93
N GLN A 144 1.07 4.66 6.25
CA GLN A 144 0.37 3.53 6.84
C GLN A 144 -1.13 3.58 6.50
N PRO A 145 -1.71 2.49 5.95
CA PRO A 145 -3.15 2.38 5.74
C PRO A 145 -3.92 2.21 7.05
N PRO A 146 -5.23 2.54 7.12
CA PRO A 146 -6.05 2.37 8.32
C PRO A 146 -6.24 0.92 8.73
N SER A 147 -6.21 -0.01 7.77
CA SER A 147 -6.32 -1.44 8.04
C SER A 147 -5.02 -2.17 7.69
N ARG A 148 -4.65 -3.15 8.54
CA ARG A 148 -3.49 -4.01 8.30
C ARG A 148 -3.83 -5.05 7.24
N ARG A 149 -2.95 -5.21 6.25
CA ARG A 149 -3.01 -6.35 5.31
C ARG A 149 -2.72 -7.66 6.05
N ARG A 150 -3.58 -8.68 5.91
CA ARG A 150 -3.42 -9.95 6.61
C ARG A 150 -2.51 -10.91 5.86
N ASN A 151 -2.60 -10.94 4.54
CA ASN A 151 -1.78 -11.80 3.70
C ASN A 151 -1.58 -11.21 2.29
N LEU A 152 -0.70 -11.85 1.51
CA LEU A 152 -0.28 -11.39 0.18
C LEU A 152 -1.38 -11.49 -0.89
N LYS A 153 -2.38 -12.35 -0.71
CA LYS A 153 -3.47 -12.58 -1.66
C LYS A 153 -4.64 -11.62 -1.46
N GLU A 154 -4.70 -10.98 -0.30
CA GLU A 154 -5.75 -10.03 0.04
C GLU A 154 -5.52 -8.72 -0.73
N ILE A 155 -6.53 -8.30 -1.49
CA ILE A 155 -6.53 -7.00 -2.17
C ILE A 155 -6.95 -5.98 -1.13
N VAL A 156 -5.98 -5.32 -0.51
CA VAL A 156 -6.19 -4.22 0.44
C VAL A 156 -5.59 -2.96 -0.15
N PRO A 157 -6.34 -1.86 -0.25
CA PRO A 157 -5.79 -0.59 -0.73
C PRO A 157 -4.56 -0.17 0.08
N CYS A 158 -3.68 0.61 -0.55
CA CYS A 158 -2.53 1.18 0.14
C CYS A 158 -2.54 2.70 0.03
N VAL A 159 -1.73 3.37 0.85
CA VAL A 159 -1.83 4.83 1.05
C VAL A 159 -0.47 5.48 0.80
N ALA A 160 -0.51 6.69 0.24
CA ALA A 160 0.57 7.66 0.29
C ALA A 160 0.05 9.00 0.81
N SER A 161 0.94 9.80 1.38
CA SER A 161 0.64 11.16 1.78
C SER A 161 1.75 12.11 1.34
N GLY A 162 1.41 13.39 1.22
CA GLY A 162 2.38 14.40 0.79
C GLY A 162 1.75 15.76 0.61
N ILE A 163 2.22 16.49 -0.40
CA ILE A 163 1.82 17.87 -0.69
C ILE A 163 1.28 17.96 -2.12
N SER A 164 0.13 18.62 -2.29
CA SER A 164 -0.49 18.90 -3.59
C SER A 164 0.27 19.99 -4.35
N GLN A 165 -0.03 20.18 -5.64
CA GLN A 165 0.53 21.30 -6.41
C GLN A 165 0.14 22.69 -5.86
N THR A 166 -0.92 22.76 -5.05
CA THR A 166 -1.39 24.00 -4.40
C THR A 166 -0.78 24.19 -2.99
N GLY A 167 0.11 23.29 -2.55
CA GLY A 167 0.74 23.34 -1.24
C GLY A 167 -0.09 22.72 -0.10
N GLN A 168 -1.27 22.18 -0.40
CA GLN A 168 -2.13 21.53 0.60
C GLN A 168 -1.65 20.11 0.93
N LYS A 169 -1.97 19.61 2.12
CA LYS A 169 -1.75 18.19 2.43
C LYS A 169 -2.66 17.34 1.54
N VAL A 170 -2.12 16.26 0.99
CA VAL A 170 -2.89 15.29 0.20
C VAL A 170 -2.67 13.88 0.73
N VAL A 171 -3.76 13.10 0.77
CA VAL A 171 -3.78 11.66 1.04
C VAL A 171 -4.27 10.98 -0.23
N VAL A 172 -3.50 10.01 -0.71
CA VAL A 172 -3.79 9.27 -1.94
C VAL A 172 -4.00 7.80 -1.60
N ILE A 173 -5.15 7.27 -1.99
CA ILE A 173 -5.53 5.87 -1.82
C ILE A 173 -5.34 5.15 -3.15
N PHE A 174 -4.59 4.05 -3.14
CA PHE A 174 -4.35 3.23 -4.32
C PHE A 174 -5.13 1.94 -4.23
N SER A 175 -5.92 1.65 -5.25
CA SER A 175 -6.71 0.42 -5.38
C SER A 175 -6.69 -0.12 -6.81
N VAL A 176 -7.03 -1.39 -6.96
CA VAL A 176 -7.20 -2.06 -8.26
C VAL A 176 -8.46 -2.92 -8.18
N GLY A 177 -9.32 -2.79 -9.18
CA GLY A 177 -10.67 -3.36 -9.19
C GLY A 177 -11.71 -2.40 -8.61
N ILE A 178 -12.98 -2.73 -8.84
CA ILE A 178 -14.12 -1.98 -8.32
C ILE A 178 -14.40 -2.48 -6.91
N ASP A 179 -14.23 -1.60 -5.92
CA ASP A 179 -14.50 -1.86 -4.51
C ASP A 179 -15.27 -0.66 -3.93
N PRO A 180 -16.56 -0.81 -3.55
CA PRO A 180 -17.32 0.28 -2.97
C PRO A 180 -16.82 0.70 -1.58
N ASP A 181 -16.17 -0.19 -0.83
CA ASP A 181 -15.68 0.10 0.53
C ASP A 181 -14.41 0.96 0.52
N VAL A 182 -13.78 1.16 -0.66
CA VAL A 182 -12.60 2.01 -0.83
C VAL A 182 -12.86 3.44 -0.37
N VAL A 183 -14.09 3.95 -0.53
CA VAL A 183 -14.43 5.32 -0.13
C VAL A 183 -14.38 5.48 1.39
N ALA A 184 -14.93 4.52 2.14
CA ALA A 184 -14.86 4.49 3.59
C ALA A 184 -13.41 4.33 4.07
N PHE A 185 -12.68 3.38 3.47
CA PHE A 185 -11.24 3.21 3.72
C PHE A 185 -10.46 4.51 3.52
N GLY A 186 -10.75 5.26 2.45
CA GLY A 186 -10.09 6.53 2.18
C GLY A 186 -10.45 7.63 3.16
N ALA A 187 -11.70 7.68 3.62
CA ALA A 187 -12.13 8.60 4.67
C ALA A 187 -11.39 8.34 5.99
N ASP A 188 -11.28 7.06 6.40
CA ASP A 188 -10.53 6.65 7.59
C ASP A 188 -9.04 6.98 7.47
N ALA A 189 -8.44 6.70 6.30
CA ALA A 189 -7.04 7.03 6.02
C ALA A 189 -6.79 8.54 6.11
N ARG A 190 -7.68 9.36 5.54
CA ARG A 190 -7.62 10.82 5.66
C ARG A 190 -7.71 11.24 7.12
N GLU A 191 -8.69 10.75 7.87
CA GLU A 191 -8.87 11.13 9.27
C GLU A 191 -7.66 10.76 10.13
N GLN A 192 -7.09 9.56 9.93
CA GLN A 192 -5.91 9.09 10.65
C GLN A 192 -4.64 9.90 10.32
N ILE A 193 -4.45 10.30 9.06
CA ILE A 193 -3.23 10.99 8.62
C ILE A 193 -3.34 12.50 8.81
N ASN A 194 -4.41 13.10 8.26
CA ASN A 194 -4.73 14.51 8.36
C ASN A 194 -6.17 14.76 7.89
N SER A 195 -7.08 15.02 8.83
CA SER A 195 -8.51 15.24 8.55
C SER A 195 -8.81 16.42 7.60
N ASN A 196 -7.84 17.31 7.37
CA ASN A 196 -7.92 18.44 6.44
C ASN A 196 -7.26 18.20 5.09
N ALA A 197 -6.66 17.04 4.85
CA ALA A 197 -6.02 16.77 3.57
C ALA A 197 -7.03 16.62 2.42
N GLU A 198 -6.60 17.01 1.22
CA GLU A 198 -7.24 16.58 -0.02
C GLU A 198 -7.21 15.04 -0.09
N LEU A 199 -8.33 14.43 -0.49
CA LEU A 199 -8.42 12.98 -0.65
C LEU A 199 -8.55 12.63 -2.14
N VAL A 200 -7.61 11.81 -2.60
CA VAL A 200 -7.54 11.36 -3.99
C VAL A 200 -7.53 9.84 -4.03
N PHE A 201 -8.40 9.25 -4.85
CA PHE A 201 -8.38 7.82 -5.16
C PHE A 201 -7.69 7.62 -6.51
N ALA A 202 -6.60 6.86 -6.52
CA ALA A 202 -5.81 6.56 -7.71
C ALA A 202 -5.96 5.07 -8.07
N CYS A 203 -6.58 4.80 -9.21
CA CYS A 203 -6.82 3.45 -9.72
C CYS A 203 -6.80 3.44 -11.26
N PRO A 204 -6.74 2.27 -11.92
CA PRO A 204 -6.92 2.19 -13.37
C PRO A 204 -8.23 2.85 -13.80
N THR A 205 -8.24 3.54 -14.94
CA THR A 205 -9.42 4.30 -15.40
C THR A 205 -10.66 3.42 -15.54
N ARG A 206 -10.48 2.17 -15.95
CA ARG A 206 -11.55 1.16 -16.06
C ARG A 206 -12.22 0.79 -14.74
N ASP A 207 -11.56 1.06 -13.60
CA ASP A 207 -12.07 0.74 -12.26
C ASP A 207 -12.88 1.93 -11.67
N ILE A 208 -12.88 3.08 -12.35
CA ILE A 208 -13.65 4.27 -11.94
C ILE A 208 -15.08 4.13 -12.46
N VAL A 209 -16.03 3.89 -11.54
CA VAL A 209 -17.45 3.74 -11.87
C VAL A 209 -18.32 4.84 -11.24
N PRO A 210 -19.36 5.34 -11.93
CA PRO A 210 -20.17 6.47 -11.46
C PRO A 210 -20.82 6.28 -10.08
N ALA A 211 -21.15 5.03 -9.72
CA ALA A 211 -21.74 4.75 -8.42
C ALA A 211 -20.76 5.03 -7.27
N VAL A 212 -19.49 4.65 -7.43
CA VAL A 212 -18.44 4.81 -6.40
C VAL A 212 -17.93 6.26 -6.36
N THR A 213 -17.84 6.95 -7.51
CA THR A 213 -17.46 8.38 -7.53
C THR A 213 -18.48 9.24 -6.78
N ARG A 214 -19.78 8.96 -6.93
CA ARG A 214 -20.83 9.66 -6.17
C ARG A 214 -20.68 9.47 -4.66
N LEU A 215 -20.27 8.29 -4.19
CA LEU A 215 -20.00 8.07 -2.76
C LEU A 215 -18.85 8.97 -2.26
N ALA A 216 -17.78 9.14 -3.05
CA ALA A 216 -16.66 10.02 -2.71
C ALA A 216 -17.05 11.50 -2.69
N GLU A 217 -17.96 11.92 -3.57
CA GLU A 217 -18.51 13.29 -3.59
C GLU A 217 -19.42 13.58 -2.39
N MET A 218 -20.08 12.55 -1.85
CA MET A 218 -20.97 12.65 -0.68
C MET A 218 -20.24 12.71 0.67
N LEU A 219 -18.91 12.53 0.70
CA LEU A 219 -18.12 12.71 1.93
C LEU A 219 -18.23 14.16 2.42
N ASN A 220 -18.21 14.37 3.75
CA ASN A 220 -18.23 15.71 4.37
C ASN A 220 -17.18 16.67 3.77
N LYS A 221 -16.03 16.12 3.38
CA LYS A 221 -15.08 16.76 2.47
C LYS A 221 -15.01 15.91 1.20
N PRO A 222 -15.56 16.40 0.06
CA PRO A 222 -15.57 15.66 -1.19
C PRO A 222 -14.17 15.18 -1.58
N ALA A 223 -14.12 14.02 -2.22
CA ALA A 223 -12.91 13.41 -2.74
C ALA A 223 -13.08 13.10 -4.22
N ARG A 224 -11.96 12.92 -4.93
CA ARG A 224 -11.96 12.68 -6.38
C ARG A 224 -11.21 11.41 -6.75
N PHE A 225 -11.64 10.80 -7.84
CA PHE A 225 -10.92 9.70 -8.49
C PHE A 225 -10.01 10.23 -9.60
N VAL A 226 -8.87 9.56 -9.78
CA VAL A 226 -7.90 9.82 -10.85
C VAL A 226 -7.52 8.49 -11.49
N GLY A 227 -7.66 8.44 -12.82
CA GLY A 227 -7.23 7.30 -13.62
C GLY A 227 -5.72 7.26 -13.76
N VAL A 228 -5.10 6.12 -13.43
CA VAL A 228 -3.65 5.86 -13.58
C VAL A 228 -3.44 4.54 -14.31
N ASP A 229 -3.30 4.61 -15.64
CA ASP A 229 -3.25 3.45 -16.52
C ASP A 229 -1.82 2.96 -16.79
N ILE A 230 -1.13 2.53 -15.73
CA ILE A 230 0.24 1.98 -15.84
C ILE A 230 0.29 0.45 -15.77
N LEU A 231 -0.78 -0.19 -15.29
CA LEU A 231 -0.84 -1.65 -15.13
C LEU A 231 -1.26 -2.37 -16.42
N GLY A 232 -1.46 -1.63 -17.52
CA GLY A 232 -2.19 -2.07 -18.70
C GLY A 232 -1.47 -2.00 -20.05
N ALA A 233 -0.18 -1.66 -20.10
CA ALA A 233 0.57 -1.70 -21.36
C ALA A 233 0.89 -3.16 -21.75
N GLN A 234 -0.11 -3.91 -22.22
CA GLN A 234 0.18 -5.07 -23.05
C GLN A 234 0.57 -4.55 -24.42
N ALA A 235 1.75 -4.94 -24.90
CA ALA A 235 2.05 -4.90 -26.32
C ALA A 235 0.91 -5.62 -27.04
N GLN A 236 0.20 -4.92 -27.92
CA GLN A 236 -0.69 -5.58 -28.87
C GLN A 236 0.13 -6.66 -29.59
N PRO A 237 -0.39 -7.88 -29.77
CA PRO A 237 0.23 -8.80 -30.71
C PRO A 237 0.24 -8.10 -32.06
N GLN A 238 1.43 -7.86 -32.61
CA GLN A 238 1.55 -7.49 -34.01
C GLN A 238 0.95 -8.64 -34.81
N VAL A 239 -0.18 -8.36 -35.47
CA VAL A 239 -0.77 -9.21 -36.51
C VAL A 239 0.11 -9.12 -37.75
#